data_AF-A0A1C6FQD9-F1
#
_entry.id   AF-A0A1C6FQD9-F1
#
_cell.length_a   1.000
_cell.length_b   1.000
_cell.length_c   1.000
_cell.angle_alpha   90.00
_cell.angle_beta   90.00
_cell.angle_gamma   90.00
#
_symmetry.space_group_name_H-M   'P 1'
#
loop_
_entity.id
_entity.type
_entity.pdbx_description
1 polymer ?
#
loop_
_entity_poly.entity_id
_entity_poly.type
_entity_poly.pdbx_seq_one_letter_code
_entity_poly.pdbx_strand_id
1 'polypeptide(L)'
;MIEKRLGKIDFVEFGSMKDYPFQLGLQLGFSMSGSGVMDGGKYTVNMSPDCHWEIGTRHTNLAESLDRVAKILNDAKVNYISELLGKPVEVTLEDGMFKEFRILTEVL
;
A
#
# COMPACT_ATOMS: atom_id res chain seq x y z
N MET A 1 -12.45 -16.12 5.49
CA MET A 1 -13.12 -16.00 4.17
C MET A 1 -12.28 -15.09 3.29
N ILE A 2 -11.93 -15.51 2.07
CA ILE A 2 -11.18 -14.68 1.11
C ILE A 2 -12.14 -14.15 0.05
N GLU A 3 -12.11 -12.83 -0.19
CA GLU A 3 -12.93 -12.15 -1.19
C GLU A 3 -12.03 -11.30 -2.10
N LYS A 4 -12.36 -11.22 -3.39
CA LYS A 4 -11.71 -10.31 -4.34
C LYS A 4 -12.71 -9.32 -4.90
N ARG A 5 -12.34 -8.04 -4.90
CA ARG A 5 -13.24 -6.95 -5.30
C ARG A 5 -12.55 -5.99 -6.24
N LEU A 6 -13.25 -5.62 -7.31
CA LEU A 6 -12.80 -4.58 -8.23
C LEU A 6 -13.03 -3.20 -7.60
N GLY A 7 -12.08 -2.31 -7.83
CA GLY A 7 -12.09 -0.97 -7.27
C GLY A 7 -11.06 -0.06 -7.91
N LYS A 8 -10.72 1.01 -7.20
CA LYS A 8 -9.65 1.94 -7.56
C LYS A 8 -8.93 2.44 -6.32
N ILE A 9 -7.71 2.91 -6.50
CA ILE A 9 -6.99 3.67 -5.48
C ILE A 9 -7.71 5.03 -5.32
N ASP A 10 -8.22 5.34 -4.13
CA ASP A 10 -8.91 6.61 -3.84
C ASP A 10 -8.21 7.48 -2.79
N PHE A 11 -7.15 6.94 -2.17
CA PHE A 11 -6.23 7.66 -1.32
C PHE A 11 -4.81 7.14 -1.57
N VAL A 12 -3.85 8.05 -1.68
CA VAL A 12 -2.44 7.71 -1.81
C VAL A 12 -1.57 8.82 -1.23
N GLU A 13 -0.68 8.46 -0.31
CA GLU A 13 0.30 9.37 0.27
C GLU A 13 1.61 8.62 0.57
N PHE A 14 2.73 9.35 0.60
CA PHE A 14 4.00 8.82 1.07
C PHE A 14 4.60 9.74 2.14
N GLY A 15 4.82 9.19 3.32
CA GLY A 15 5.31 9.95 4.46
C GLY A 15 5.02 9.25 5.78
N SER A 16 5.12 10.01 6.87
CA SER A 16 4.78 9.52 8.20
C SER A 16 3.27 9.41 8.39
N MET A 17 2.80 8.32 8.97
CA MET A 17 1.39 8.22 9.37
C MET A 17 1.10 9.23 10.47
N LYS A 18 0.04 10.03 10.33
CA LYS A 18 -0.27 11.11 11.28
C LYS A 18 -0.49 10.61 12.71
N ASP A 19 -1.24 9.52 12.86
CA ASP A 19 -1.56 8.93 14.17
C ASP A 19 -0.46 7.98 14.68
N TYR A 20 0.45 7.55 13.79
CA TYR A 20 1.58 6.68 14.10
C TYR A 20 2.85 7.28 13.48
N PRO A 21 3.38 8.40 13.99
CA PRO A 21 4.46 9.15 13.34
C PRO A 21 5.77 8.36 13.25
N PHE A 22 5.87 7.25 13.99
CA PHE A 22 6.96 6.28 13.88
C PHE A 22 6.83 5.34 12.68
N GLN A 23 5.72 5.33 11.93
CA GLN A 23 5.57 4.57 10.69
C GLN A 23 5.81 5.49 9.49
N LEU A 24 6.75 5.12 8.61
CA LEU A 24 7.12 5.86 7.40
C LEU A 24 6.95 4.98 6.17
N GLY A 25 6.23 5.46 5.15
CA GLY A 25 6.19 4.79 3.85
C GLY A 25 4.96 5.16 3.03
N LEU A 26 4.63 4.28 2.09
CA LEU A 26 3.44 4.41 1.25
C LEU A 26 2.19 4.05 2.05
N GLN A 27 1.14 4.83 1.86
CA GLN A 27 -0.19 4.60 2.41
C GLN A 27 -1.20 4.61 1.28
N LEU A 28 -2.04 3.58 1.22
CA LEU A 28 -3.04 3.39 0.18
C LEU A 28 -4.44 3.21 0.78
N GLY A 29 -5.42 3.85 0.14
CA GLY A 29 -6.84 3.58 0.33
C GLY A 29 -7.46 3.12 -0.98
N PHE A 30 -8.45 2.24 -0.86
CA PHE A 30 -9.17 1.67 -1.99
C PHE A 30 -10.67 1.87 -1.83
N SER A 31 -11.31 2.38 -2.87
CA SER A 31 -12.77 2.37 -2.99
C SER A 31 -13.23 1.19 -3.84
N MET A 32 -14.26 0.51 -3.38
CA MET A 32 -14.98 -0.57 -4.06
C MET A 32 -16.48 -0.24 -4.03
N SER A 33 -17.30 -0.93 -4.84
CA SER A 33 -18.75 -0.68 -4.88
C SER A 33 -19.38 -0.81 -3.49
N GLY A 34 -19.74 0.33 -2.86
CA GLY A 34 -20.39 0.40 -1.55
C GLY A 34 -19.48 0.31 -0.31
N SER A 35 -18.15 0.29 -0.46
CA SER A 35 -17.23 0.19 0.69
C SER A 35 -15.82 0.67 0.37
N GLY A 36 -15.04 1.04 1.39
CA GLY A 36 -13.61 1.31 1.26
C GLY A 36 -12.77 0.53 2.25
N VAL A 37 -11.49 0.36 1.95
CA VAL A 37 -10.52 -0.24 2.87
C VAL A 37 -9.18 0.47 2.76
N MET A 38 -8.49 0.65 3.88
CA MET A 38 -7.11 1.14 3.93
C MET A 38 -6.15 -0.05 3.95
N ASP A 39 -4.91 0.18 3.55
CA ASP A 39 -3.84 -0.83 3.57
C ASP A 39 -3.36 -1.23 4.97
N GLY A 40 -3.86 -0.58 6.03
CA GLY A 40 -3.48 -0.82 7.41
C GLY A 40 -2.01 -0.46 7.72
N GLY A 41 -1.37 0.37 6.90
CA GLY A 41 0.05 0.68 7.02
C GLY A 41 0.97 -0.45 6.53
N LYS A 42 0.45 -1.44 5.79
CA LYS A 42 1.24 -2.59 5.29
C LYS A 42 2.50 -2.21 4.51
N TYR A 43 2.51 -1.05 3.87
CA TYR A 43 3.64 -0.54 3.07
C TYR A 43 4.49 0.49 3.82
N THR A 44 4.33 0.60 5.14
CA THR A 44 5.13 1.45 6.02
C THR A 44 6.20 0.66 6.78
N VAL A 45 7.20 1.38 7.27
CA VAL A 45 8.35 0.87 8.01
C VAL A 45 8.41 1.58 9.35
N ASN A 46 8.58 0.82 10.43
CA ASN A 46 8.73 1.36 11.77
C ASN A 46 10.11 2.01 11.95
N MET A 47 10.12 3.32 12.13
CA MET A 47 11.28 4.18 12.28
C MET A 47 11.63 4.48 13.75
N SER A 48 10.92 3.88 14.70
CA SER A 48 11.24 4.03 16.13
C SER A 48 12.66 3.54 16.40
N PRO A 49 13.47 4.29 17.19
CA PRO A 49 14.80 3.83 17.60
C PRO A 49 14.74 2.54 18.43
N ASP A 50 13.62 2.29 19.11
CA ASP A 50 13.39 1.12 19.95
C ASP A 50 12.76 -0.06 19.18
N CYS A 51 12.61 0.07 17.85
CA CYS A 51 12.08 -1.01 17.04
C CYS A 51 13.09 -2.15 16.92
N HIS A 52 12.75 -3.28 17.53
CA HIS A 52 13.49 -4.52 17.41
C HIS A 52 12.86 -5.35 16.30
N TRP A 53 13.47 -5.31 15.12
CA TRP A 53 13.00 -6.06 13.96
C TRP A 53 13.27 -7.55 14.16
N GLU A 54 12.23 -8.38 14.11
CA GLU A 54 12.37 -9.84 14.14
C GLU A 54 13.08 -10.37 12.89
N ILE A 55 12.83 -9.71 11.74
CA ILE A 55 13.40 -10.05 10.44
C ILE A 55 13.97 -8.78 9.81
N GLY A 56 15.19 -8.92 9.28
CA GLY A 56 15.90 -7.84 8.59
C GLY A 56 16.48 -6.78 9.54
N THR A 57 16.77 -5.63 8.96
CA THR A 57 17.28 -4.43 9.63
C THR A 57 16.49 -3.23 9.16
N ARG A 58 16.63 -2.08 9.82
CA ARG A 58 16.10 -0.81 9.33
C ARG A 58 16.47 -0.55 7.86
N HIS A 59 17.71 -0.80 7.46
CA HIS A 59 18.17 -0.55 6.09
C HIS A 59 17.52 -1.49 5.08
N THR A 60 17.45 -2.78 5.38
CA THR A 60 16.83 -3.74 4.46
C THR A 60 15.33 -3.50 4.35
N ASN A 61 14.65 -3.15 5.44
CA ASN A 61 13.21 -2.92 5.43
C ASN A 61 12.84 -1.62 4.70
N LEU A 62 13.69 -0.59 4.79
CA LEU A 62 13.56 0.61 3.95
C LEU A 62 13.78 0.31 2.47
N ALA A 63 14.79 -0.49 2.12
CA ALA A 63 15.04 -0.90 0.75
C ALA A 63 13.86 -1.69 0.18
N GLU A 64 13.36 -2.70 0.91
CA GLU A 64 12.18 -3.49 0.51
C GLU A 64 10.93 -2.63 0.36
N SER A 65 10.74 -1.62 1.22
CA SER A 65 9.62 -0.68 1.10
C SER A 65 9.71 0.10 -0.21
N LEU A 66 10.90 0.60 -0.58
CA LEU A 66 11.11 1.29 -1.86
C LEU A 66 10.97 0.35 -3.07
N ASP A 67 11.41 -0.91 -2.97
CA ASP A 67 11.21 -1.91 -4.01
C ASP A 67 9.71 -2.18 -4.26
N ARG A 68 8.90 -2.23 -3.19
CA ARG A 68 7.44 -2.34 -3.31
C ARG A 68 6.84 -1.11 -3.99
N VAL A 69 7.27 0.10 -3.64
CA VAL A 69 6.84 1.33 -4.32
C VAL A 69 7.20 1.28 -5.80
N ALA A 70 8.45 0.98 -6.14
CA ALA A 70 8.92 0.88 -7.52
C ALA A 70 8.11 -0.14 -8.32
N LYS A 71 7.80 -1.30 -7.73
CA LYS A 71 6.96 -2.31 -8.34
C LYS A 71 5.54 -1.79 -8.61
N ILE A 72 4.90 -1.14 -7.64
CA ILE A 72 3.53 -0.62 -7.79
C ILE A 72 3.47 0.44 -8.89
N LEU A 73 4.44 1.37 -8.93
CA LEU A 73 4.54 2.40 -9.97
C LEU A 73 4.74 1.79 -11.36
N ASN A 74 5.62 0.80 -11.48
CA ASN A 74 5.84 0.06 -12.73
C ASN A 74 4.60 -0.68 -13.20
N ASP A 75 3.91 -1.41 -12.30
CA ASP A 75 2.68 -2.11 -12.62
C ASP A 75 1.57 -1.14 -13.08
N ALA A 76 1.55 0.08 -12.53
CA ALA A 76 0.61 1.14 -12.90
C ALA A 76 1.03 1.99 -14.11
N LYS A 77 2.23 1.76 -14.67
CA LYS A 77 2.86 2.52 -15.75
C LYS A 77 2.90 4.03 -15.45
N VAL A 78 3.31 4.40 -14.23
CA VAL A 78 3.43 5.80 -13.78
C VAL A 78 4.77 6.05 -13.11
N ASN A 79 5.13 7.31 -12.92
CA ASN A 79 6.42 7.69 -12.34
C ASN A 79 6.28 8.20 -10.90
N TYR A 80 5.16 8.84 -10.58
CA TYR A 80 4.93 9.50 -9.30
C TYR A 80 3.78 8.85 -8.53
N ILE A 81 3.92 8.86 -7.21
CA ILE A 81 2.93 8.30 -6.27
C ILE A 81 1.56 8.96 -6.44
N SER A 82 1.52 10.28 -6.68
CA SER A 82 0.28 11.01 -6.94
C SER A 82 -0.49 10.52 -8.17
N GLU A 83 0.20 9.92 -9.14
CA GLU A 83 -0.41 9.36 -10.37
C GLU A 83 -1.06 7.99 -10.14
N LEU A 84 -0.89 7.39 -8.95
CA LEU A 84 -1.61 6.18 -8.55
C LEU A 84 -3.08 6.47 -8.24
N LEU A 85 -3.43 7.71 -7.93
CA LEU A 85 -4.80 8.09 -7.61
C LEU A 85 -5.73 7.79 -8.79
N GLY A 86 -6.80 7.05 -8.51
CA GLY A 86 -7.79 6.63 -9.50
C GLY A 86 -7.39 5.39 -10.31
N LYS A 87 -6.19 4.82 -10.13
CA LYS A 87 -5.79 3.61 -10.86
C LYS A 87 -6.69 2.43 -10.48
N PRO A 88 -7.17 1.66 -11.48
CA PRO A 88 -8.05 0.53 -11.26
C PRO A 88 -7.30 -0.65 -10.64
N VAL A 89 -7.93 -1.32 -9.67
CA VAL A 89 -7.33 -2.41 -8.90
C VAL A 89 -8.31 -3.56 -8.67
N GLU A 90 -7.75 -4.74 -8.42
CA GLU A 90 -8.44 -5.84 -7.75
C GLU A 90 -7.85 -5.97 -6.34
N VAL A 91 -8.69 -5.79 -5.32
CA VAL A 91 -8.33 -5.88 -3.91
C VAL A 91 -8.74 -7.24 -3.36
N THR A 92 -7.81 -7.92 -2.70
CA THR A 92 -8.06 -9.15 -1.95
C THR A 92 -8.30 -8.79 -0.48
N LEU A 93 -9.43 -9.24 0.05
CA LEU A 93 -9.79 -9.15 1.46
C LEU A 93 -9.72 -10.53 2.11
N GLU A 94 -9.27 -10.59 3.34
CA GLU A 94 -9.33 -11.78 4.19
C GLU A 94 -10.02 -11.41 5.50
N ASP A 95 -11.15 -12.06 5.76
CA ASP A 95 -12.03 -11.78 6.91
C ASP A 95 -12.42 -10.29 7.02
N GLY A 96 -12.66 -9.67 5.86
CA GLY A 96 -13.06 -8.26 5.73
C GLY A 96 -11.89 -7.26 5.86
N MET A 97 -10.67 -7.73 6.12
CA MET A 97 -9.48 -6.89 6.21
C MET A 97 -8.70 -6.89 4.91
N PHE A 98 -7.99 -5.79 4.64
CA PHE A 98 -7.08 -5.72 3.50
C PHE A 98 -5.98 -6.77 3.60
N LYS A 99 -5.84 -7.59 2.56
CA LYS A 99 -4.75 -8.55 2.42
C LYS A 99 -3.73 -8.08 1.41
N GLU A 100 -4.15 -7.79 0.20
CA GLU A 100 -3.28 -7.35 -0.90
C GLU A 100 -4.11 -6.74 -2.03
N PHE A 101 -3.44 -6.19 -3.04
CA PHE A 101 -4.09 -5.75 -4.28
C PHE A 101 -3.18 -6.01 -5.47
N ARG A 102 -3.77 -5.96 -6.66
CA ARG A 102 -3.04 -5.84 -7.93
C ARG A 102 -3.59 -4.69 -8.76
N ILE A 103 -2.72 -4.03 -9.51
CA ILE A 103 -3.13 -3.09 -10.55
C ILE A 103 -3.78 -3.88 -11.70
N LEU A 104 -4.91 -3.40 -12.20
CA LEU A 104 -5.56 -3.97 -13.37
C LEU A 104 -4.94 -3.37 -14.64
N THR A 105 -4.01 -4.09 -15.27
CA THR A 105 -3.28 -3.62 -16.46
C THR A 105 -4.07 -3.73 -17.75
N GLU A 106 -5.13 -4.54 -17.77
CA GLU A 106 -6.01 -4.76 -18.94
C GLU A 106 -6.85 -3.52 -19.30
N VAL A 107 -6.92 -2.56 -18.38
CA VAL A 107 -7.71 -1.32 -18.49
C VAL A 107 -6.81 -0.06 -18.47
N LEU A 108 -5.49 -0.24 -18.58
CA LEU A 108 -4.44 0.80 -18.58
C LEU A 108 -3.75 0.95 -19.93
#